data_AF-A0A9D1ZZ89-F1
#
_entry.id   AF-A0A9D1ZZ89-F1
#
_cell.length_a   1.000
_cell.length_b   1.000
_cell.length_c   1.000
_cell.angle_alpha   90.00
_cell.angle_beta   90.00
_cell.angle_gamma   90.00
#
_symmetry.space_group_name_H-M   'P 1'
#
loop_
_entity.id
_entity.type
_entity.pdbx_description
1 polymer ?
#
loop_
_entity_poly.entity_id
_entity_poly.type
_entity_poly.pdbx_seq_one_letter_code
_entity_poly.pdbx_strand_id
1 'polypeptide(L)'
;MPQIKSQKKRVITNEKANERNVAKRTRVRNSVKKFRAAVAAGDVELAKKLLPETISLIDRAKSDGVYKDNTASRKISRLSKELYNLESANK
;
A
#
# COMPACT_ATOMS: atom_id res chain seq x y z
N MET A 1 -27.98 -11.76 -12.85
CA MET A 1 -27.15 -12.98 -12.73
C MET A 1 -26.76 -13.44 -14.13
N PRO A 2 -25.50 -13.82 -14.41
CA PRO A 2 -25.11 -14.24 -15.75
C PRO A 2 -25.86 -15.50 -16.14
N GLN A 3 -26.38 -15.57 -17.37
CA GLN A 3 -27.11 -16.76 -17.84
C GLN A 3 -26.17 -17.78 -18.52
N ILE A 4 -25.11 -17.29 -19.17
CA ILE A 4 -24.13 -18.11 -19.89
C ILE A 4 -23.16 -18.78 -18.90
N LYS A 5 -22.90 -20.08 -19.07
CA LYS A 5 -22.05 -20.89 -18.17
C LYS A 5 -20.65 -20.28 -17.95
N SER A 6 -20.01 -19.81 -19.03
CA SER A 6 -18.67 -19.19 -18.96
C SER A 6 -18.68 -17.90 -18.12
N GLN A 7 -19.75 -17.10 -18.20
CA GLN A 7 -19.89 -15.87 -17.44
C GLN A 7 -20.14 -16.14 -15.95
N LYS A 8 -20.97 -17.13 -15.60
CA LYS A 8 -21.17 -17.57 -14.21
C LYS A 8 -19.84 -17.95 -13.56
N LYS A 9 -18.98 -18.69 -14.29
CA LYS A 9 -17.62 -19.03 -13.84
C LYS A 9 -16.75 -17.79 -13.63
N ARG A 10 -16.81 -16.81 -14.55
CA ARG A 10 -16.03 -15.57 -14.43
C ARG A 10 -16.38 -14.77 -13.18
N VAL A 11 -17.65 -14.66 -12.83
CA VAL A 11 -18.09 -13.97 -11.59
C VAL A 11 -17.42 -14.60 -10.36
N ILE A 12 -17.51 -15.92 -10.22
CA ILE A 12 -16.92 -16.64 -9.08
C ILE A 12 -15.39 -16.45 -9.01
N THR A 13 -14.70 -16.52 -10.15
CA THR A 13 -13.24 -16.31 -10.17
C THR A 13 -12.85 -14.87 -9.86
N ASN A 14 -13.65 -13.91 -10.31
CA ASN A 14 -13.40 -12.49 -10.09
C ASN A 14 -13.62 -12.11 -8.62
N GLU A 15 -14.63 -12.66 -7.96
CA GLU A 15 -14.87 -12.46 -6.52
C GLU A 15 -13.67 -12.92 -5.70
N LYS A 16 -13.18 -14.14 -5.92
CA LYS A 16 -11.98 -14.68 -5.26
C LYS A 16 -10.72 -13.85 -5.52
N ALA A 17 -10.58 -13.28 -6.72
CA ALA A 17 -9.47 -12.38 -7.03
C ALA A 17 -9.64 -11.02 -6.32
N ASN A 18 -10.87 -10.50 -6.27
CA ASN A 18 -11.18 -9.24 -5.62
C ASN A 18 -10.90 -9.29 -4.12
N GLU A 19 -11.34 -10.34 -3.42
CA GLU A 19 -11.07 -10.52 -1.98
C GLU A 19 -9.58 -10.47 -1.65
N ARG A 20 -8.76 -11.21 -2.43
CA ARG A 20 -7.29 -11.20 -2.29
C ARG A 20 -6.70 -9.80 -2.51
N ASN A 21 -7.18 -9.09 -3.53
CA ASN A 21 -6.70 -7.74 -3.86
C ASN A 21 -7.13 -6.70 -2.81
N VAL A 22 -8.34 -6.82 -2.27
CA VAL A 22 -8.85 -5.99 -1.18
C VAL A 22 -8.00 -6.19 0.08
N ALA A 23 -7.66 -7.43 0.43
CA ALA A 23 -6.79 -7.72 1.56
C ALA A 23 -5.40 -7.08 1.39
N LYS A 24 -4.76 -7.25 0.22
CA LYS A 24 -3.46 -6.63 -0.09
C LYS A 24 -3.50 -5.11 -0.01
N ARG A 25 -4.52 -4.49 -0.62
CA ARG A 25 -4.74 -3.04 -0.57
C ARG A 25 -4.95 -2.52 0.85
N THR A 26 -5.65 -3.28 1.67
CA THR A 26 -5.92 -2.93 3.07
C THR A 26 -4.66 -3.02 3.92
N ARG A 27 -3.81 -4.05 3.72
CA ARG A 27 -2.50 -4.13 4.40
C ARG A 27 -1.63 -2.90 4.12
N VAL A 28 -1.50 -2.51 2.85
CA VAL A 28 -0.74 -1.31 2.46
C VAL A 28 -1.36 -0.03 3.06
N ARG A 29 -2.70 0.08 3.06
CA ARG A 29 -3.37 1.23 3.68
C ARG A 29 -3.08 1.31 5.18
N ASN A 30 -3.09 0.18 5.87
CA ASN A 30 -2.85 0.13 7.32
C ASN A 30 -1.40 0.46 7.68
N SER A 31 -0.40 -0.04 6.91
CA SER A 31 1.00 0.33 7.15
C SER A 31 1.24 1.83 6.92
N VAL A 32 0.68 2.40 5.85
CA VAL A 32 0.75 3.84 5.59
C VAL A 32 0.09 4.66 6.71
N LYS A 33 -1.04 4.19 7.26
CA LYS A 33 -1.67 4.85 8.43
C LYS A 33 -0.76 4.84 9.66
N LYS A 34 -0.12 3.71 9.95
CA LYS A 34 0.84 3.59 11.07
C LYS A 34 2.03 4.54 10.89
N PHE A 35 2.61 4.59 9.69
CA PHE A 35 3.69 5.52 9.37
C PHE A 35 3.26 6.97 9.57
N ARG A 36 2.09 7.37 9.05
CA ARG A 36 1.58 8.74 9.22
C ARG A 36 1.27 9.12 10.66
N ALA A 37 0.82 8.15 11.48
CA ALA A 37 0.64 8.38 12.91
C ALA A 37 1.99 8.66 13.60
N ALA A 38 3.05 7.94 13.24
CA ALA A 38 4.41 8.19 13.74
C ALA A 38 4.94 9.57 13.33
N VAL A 39 4.73 9.94 12.06
CA VAL A 39 5.10 11.27 11.53
C VAL A 39 4.34 12.37 12.26
N ALA A 40 3.03 12.21 12.50
CA ALA A 40 2.22 13.18 13.24
C ALA A 40 2.65 13.31 14.72
N ALA A 41 3.16 12.22 15.31
CA ALA A 41 3.71 12.23 16.66
C ALA A 41 5.14 12.82 16.74
N GLY A 42 5.78 13.13 15.61
CA GLY A 42 7.16 13.65 15.57
C GLY A 42 8.24 12.61 15.84
N ASP A 43 7.89 11.31 15.85
CA ASP A 43 8.77 10.23 16.28
C ASP A 43 9.64 9.72 15.11
N VAL A 44 10.82 10.32 14.95
CA VAL A 44 11.74 10.11 13.82
C VAL A 44 12.23 8.66 13.75
N GLU A 45 12.57 8.06 14.89
CA GLU A 45 13.15 6.71 14.93
C GLU A 45 12.11 5.66 14.51
N LEU A 46 10.89 5.81 15.01
CA LEU A 46 9.80 4.91 14.69
C LEU A 46 9.38 5.05 13.22
N ALA A 47 9.34 6.27 12.69
CA ALA A 47 9.09 6.52 11.27
C ALA A 47 10.15 5.90 10.36
N LYS A 48 11.44 5.96 10.75
CA LYS A 48 12.55 5.31 10.02
C LYS A 48 12.42 3.80 9.97
N LYS A 49 12.00 3.16 11.06
CA LYS A 49 11.79 1.70 11.11
C LYS A 49 10.59 1.26 10.29
N LEU A 50 9.49 2.03 10.31
CA LEU A 50 8.27 1.70 9.58
C LEU A 50 8.36 1.93 8.06
N LEU A 51 9.23 2.83 7.61
CA LEU A 51 9.37 3.15 6.18
C LEU A 51 9.76 1.93 5.32
N PRO A 52 10.83 1.16 5.61
CA PRO A 52 11.21 0.01 4.79
C PRO A 52 10.14 -1.09 4.77
N GLU A 53 9.46 -1.34 5.90
CA GLU A 53 8.33 -2.28 5.96
C GLU A 53 7.18 -1.83 5.05
N THR A 54 6.87 -0.54 5.07
CA THR A 54 5.80 0.05 4.26
C THR A 54 6.14 0.00 2.76
N ILE A 55 7.40 0.28 2.40
CA ILE A 55 7.91 0.17 1.02
C ILE A 55 7.82 -1.28 0.53
N SER A 56 8.29 -2.25 1.32
CA SER A 56 8.23 -3.68 0.97
C SER A 56 6.80 -4.14 0.66
N LEU A 57 5.81 -3.68 1.44
CA LEU A 57 4.40 -4.00 1.20
C LEU A 57 3.87 -3.35 -0.10
N ILE A 58 4.30 -2.14 -0.42
CA ILE A 58 3.94 -1.46 -1.68
C ILE A 58 4.55 -2.19 -2.88
N ASP A 59 5.81 -2.57 -2.80
CA ASP A 59 6.51 -3.30 -3.87
C ASP A 59 5.93 -4.69 -4.09
N ARG A 60 5.57 -5.40 -3.02
CA ARG A 60 4.86 -6.69 -3.16
C ARG A 60 3.50 -6.51 -3.84
N ALA A 61 2.75 -5.46 -3.47
CA ALA A 61 1.48 -5.14 -4.12
C ALA A 61 1.65 -4.70 -5.59
N LYS A 62 2.81 -4.14 -5.96
CA LYS A 62 3.19 -3.86 -7.36
C LYS A 62 3.47 -5.16 -8.12
N SER A 63 4.32 -6.04 -7.58
CA SER A 63 4.63 -7.34 -8.20
C SER A 63 3.39 -8.20 -8.40
N ASP A 64 2.44 -8.13 -7.46
CA ASP A 64 1.15 -8.83 -7.55
C ASP A 64 0.15 -8.18 -8.54
N GLY A 65 0.51 -7.07 -9.19
CA GLY A 65 -0.33 -6.35 -10.14
C GLY A 65 -1.48 -5.56 -9.51
N VAL A 66 -1.54 -5.44 -8.19
CA VAL A 66 -2.58 -4.67 -7.47
C VAL A 66 -2.36 -3.16 -7.67
N TYR A 67 -1.11 -2.73 -7.74
CA TYR A 67 -0.72 -1.37 -8.11
C TYR A 67 0.06 -1.38 -9.42
N LYS A 68 -0.19 -0.37 -10.26
CA LYS A 68 0.70 -0.05 -11.39
C LYS A 68 1.98 0.58 -10.88
N ASP A 69 3.06 0.41 -11.64
CA ASP A 69 4.41 0.88 -11.34
C ASP A 69 4.42 2.36 -10.94
N ASN A 70 3.83 3.23 -11.76
CA ASN A 70 3.77 4.66 -11.48
C ASN A 70 3.00 5.00 -10.21
N THR A 71 2.04 4.16 -9.80
CA THR A 71 1.28 4.37 -8.56
C THR A 71 2.09 3.96 -7.34
N ALA A 72 2.83 2.86 -7.43
CA ALA A 72 3.76 2.42 -6.40
C ALA A 72 4.89 3.46 -6.22
N SER A 73 5.55 3.88 -7.30
CA SER A 73 6.62 4.87 -7.26
C SER A 73 6.17 6.21 -6.66
N ARG A 74 4.97 6.70 -7.04
CA ARG A 74 4.41 7.93 -6.45
C ARG A 74 4.15 7.80 -4.95
N LYS A 75 3.73 6.62 -4.47
CA LYS A 75 3.50 6.39 -3.04
C LYS A 75 4.83 6.38 -2.27
N ILE A 76 5.83 5.65 -2.77
CA ILE A 76 7.16 5.56 -2.16
C ILE A 76 7.79 6.95 -2.06
N SER A 77 7.81 7.69 -3.18
CA SER A 77 8.37 9.05 -3.23
C SER A 77 7.71 10.00 -2.22
N ARG A 78 6.39 9.95 -2.06
CA ARG A 78 5.67 10.80 -1.09
C ARG A 78 6.02 10.45 0.35
N LEU A 79 6.08 9.15 0.71
CA LEU A 79 6.43 8.72 2.06
C LEU A 79 7.87 9.09 2.43
N SER A 80 8.81 8.89 1.50
CA SER A 80 10.20 9.31 1.69
C SER A 80 10.33 10.81 1.86
N LYS A 81 9.56 11.60 1.10
CA LYS A 81 9.52 13.07 1.25
C LYS A 81 8.92 13.50 2.59
N GLU A 82 7.87 12.84 3.06
CA GLU A 82 7.27 13.08 4.38
C GLU A 82 8.32 12.86 5.50
N LEU A 83 9.11 11.79 5.43
CA LEU A 83 10.20 11.54 6.39
C LEU A 83 11.32 12.60 6.31
N TYR A 84 11.80 12.88 5.09
CA TYR A 84 12.86 13.87 4.88
C TYR A 84 12.47 15.26 5.42
N ASN A 85 11.24 15.69 5.14
CA ASN A 85 10.74 16.96 5.64
C ASN A 85 10.72 16.99 7.18
N LEU A 86 10.31 15.90 7.82
CA LEU A 86 10.29 15.77 9.28
C LEU A 86 11.71 15.82 9.86
N GLU A 87 12.69 15.16 9.23
CA GLU A 87 14.11 15.26 9.63
C GLU A 87 14.66 16.67 9.47
N SER A 88 14.33 17.35 8.36
CA SER A 88 14.79 18.71 8.08
C SER A 88 14.21 19.77 9.02
N ALA A 89 13.00 19.53 9.57
CA ALA A 89 12.36 20.43 10.53
C ALA A 89 12.96 20.32 11.94
N ASN A 90 13.63 19.20 12.25
CA ASN A 90 14.29 18.94 13.53
C ASN A 90 15.79 19.32 13.54
N LYS A 91 16.30 19.88 12.43
CA LYS A 91 17.68 20.31 12.25
C LYS A 91 17.77 21.83 12.36
#